data_AF-A0A2S7UX74-F1
#
_entry.id   AF-A0A2S7UX74-F1
#
_cell.length_a   1.000
_cell.length_b   1.000
_cell.length_c   1.000
_cell.angle_alpha   90.00
_cell.angle_beta   90.00
_cell.angle_gamma   90.00
#
_symmetry.space_group_name_H-M   'P 1'
#
loop_
_entity.id
_entity.type
_entity.pdbx_description
1 polymer ?
#
loop_
_entity_poly.entity_id
_entity_poly.type
_entity_poly.pdbx_seq_one_letter_code
_entity_poly.pdbx_strand_id
1 'polypeptide(L)'
;MNFDDLKSIIDTENDQELKLTSKSWVITKNSNSELEPWLSEEQFNQVFSKLSEFQNNDTVFVFESFERIYKDSGLTKRLTEQLDLNWVNFNAFQSSTEILYFYMVPKSLNWVLFANRDFWQFAKSN
;
A
#
# COMPACT_ATOMS: atom_id res chain seq x y z
N MET A 1 9.46 2.86 9.93
CA MET A 1 8.12 2.71 10.55
C MET A 1 7.92 1.24 10.82
N ASN A 2 7.25 0.88 11.91
CA ASN A 2 6.94 -0.51 12.24
C ASN A 2 5.51 -0.84 11.80
N PHE A 3 5.23 -2.11 11.53
CA PHE A 3 3.87 -2.56 11.17
C PHE A 3 2.82 -2.14 12.21
N ASP A 4 3.16 -2.22 13.50
CA ASP A 4 2.22 -1.86 14.58
C ASP A 4 1.80 -0.39 14.55
N ASP A 5 2.56 0.50 13.89
CA ASP A 5 2.18 1.90 13.70
C ASP A 5 0.90 2.01 12.83
N LEU A 6 0.63 1.04 11.95
CA LEU A 6 -0.59 1.02 11.11
C LEU A 6 -1.87 0.88 11.94
N LYS A 7 -1.80 0.20 13.08
CA LYS A 7 -2.97 -0.07 13.94
C LYS A 7 -3.60 1.21 14.51
N SER A 8 -2.91 2.35 14.44
CA SER A 8 -3.51 3.64 14.82
C SER A 8 -4.51 4.17 13.79
N ILE A 9 -4.38 3.79 12.51
CA ILE A 9 -5.20 4.31 11.41
C ILE A 9 -6.08 3.25 10.73
N ILE A 10 -5.70 1.97 10.82
CA ILE A 10 -6.43 0.86 10.20
C ILE A 10 -6.68 -0.31 11.16
N ASP A 11 -7.80 -1.00 10.96
CA ASP A 11 -8.07 -2.30 11.55
C ASP A 11 -7.41 -3.38 10.68
N THR A 12 -6.39 -4.03 11.26
CA THR A 12 -5.56 -5.06 10.60
C THR A 12 -6.02 -6.48 10.94
N GLU A 13 -7.14 -6.65 11.64
CA GLU A 13 -7.70 -7.97 11.92
C GLU A 13 -8.56 -8.50 10.76
N ASN A 14 -8.93 -7.63 9.80
CA ASN A 14 -9.75 -8.00 8.66
C ASN A 14 -9.21 -7.39 7.36
N ASP A 15 -8.35 -8.16 6.68
CA ASP A 15 -7.63 -7.72 5.49
C ASP A 15 -8.39 -7.97 4.17
N GLN A 16 -9.72 -8.18 4.22
CA GLN A 16 -10.53 -8.29 3.01
C GLN A 16 -10.74 -6.94 2.32
N GLU A 17 -10.74 -5.86 3.10
CA GLU A 17 -10.92 -4.47 2.66
C GLU A 17 -10.22 -3.54 3.64
N LEU A 18 -9.81 -2.35 3.16
CA LEU A 18 -9.33 -1.28 4.01
C LEU A 18 -10.41 -0.84 5.02
N LYS A 19 -10.22 -1.17 6.29
CA LYS A 19 -11.03 -0.66 7.39
C LYS A 19 -10.26 0.40 8.17
N LEU A 20 -10.75 1.63 8.14
CA LEU A 20 -10.15 2.75 8.86
C LEU A 20 -10.69 2.82 10.29
N THR A 21 -9.84 3.19 11.25
CA THR A 21 -10.24 3.39 12.65
C THR A 21 -11.09 4.66 12.84
N SER A 22 -10.93 5.64 11.95
CA SER A 22 -11.70 6.89 11.92
C SER A 22 -12.58 6.98 10.66
N LYS A 23 -13.77 7.57 10.81
CA LYS A 23 -14.72 7.83 9.70
C LYS A 23 -14.42 9.11 8.91
N SER A 24 -13.42 9.91 9.30
CA SER A 24 -13.16 11.24 8.73
C SER A 24 -12.35 11.25 7.44
N TRP A 25 -11.97 10.08 6.93
CA TRP A 25 -11.08 9.95 5.79
C TRP A 25 -11.87 9.89 4.48
N VAL A 26 -11.30 10.48 3.43
CA VAL A 26 -11.86 10.39 2.08
C VAL A 26 -11.27 9.16 1.39
N ILE A 27 -12.14 8.28 0.87
CA ILE A 27 -11.76 7.03 0.24
C ILE A 27 -12.06 7.08 -1.27
N THR A 28 -11.04 6.79 -2.07
CA THR A 28 -11.15 6.48 -3.50
C THR A 28 -10.95 4.99 -3.69
N LYS A 29 -11.81 4.32 -4.46
CA LYS A 29 -11.75 2.88 -4.73
C LYS A 29 -11.83 2.62 -6.23
N ASN A 30 -11.07 1.65 -6.72
CA ASN A 30 -11.18 1.15 -8.10
C ASN A 30 -10.94 -0.36 -8.15
N SER A 31 -11.48 -1.02 -9.17
CA SER A 31 -11.31 -2.47 -9.39
C SER A 31 -9.91 -2.79 -9.91
N ASN A 32 -9.41 -3.97 -9.55
CA ASN A 32 -8.19 -4.58 -10.08
C ASN A 32 -8.50 -5.85 -10.86
N SER A 33 -7.47 -6.35 -11.55
CA SER A 33 -7.46 -7.61 -12.26
C SER A 33 -6.21 -8.38 -11.84
N GLU A 34 -6.32 -9.70 -11.69
CA GLU A 34 -5.16 -10.59 -11.48
C GLU A 34 -4.19 -10.59 -12.67
N LEU A 35 -4.62 -10.11 -13.84
CA LEU A 35 -3.82 -10.09 -15.07
C LEU A 35 -3.04 -8.79 -15.26
N GLU A 36 -3.29 -7.78 -14.45
CA GLU A 36 -2.72 -6.43 -14.59
C GLU A 36 -2.03 -6.00 -13.28
N PRO A 37 -1.04 -5.09 -13.33
CA PRO A 37 -0.51 -4.46 -12.13
C PRO A 37 -1.61 -3.76 -11.33
N TRP A 38 -1.44 -3.63 -10.00
CA TRP A 38 -2.46 -3.00 -9.14
C TRP A 38 -2.80 -1.57 -9.56
N LEU A 39 -1.79 -0.77 -9.93
CA LEU A 39 -2.03 0.57 -10.47
C LEU A 39 -1.27 0.73 -11.78
N SER A 40 -1.97 1.24 -12.80
CA SER A 40 -1.34 1.81 -13.99
C SER A 40 -0.61 3.12 -13.64
N GLU A 41 0.28 3.57 -14.53
CA GLU A 41 0.97 4.86 -14.36
C GLU A 41 -0.02 6.02 -14.24
N GLU A 42 -1.11 5.99 -14.99
CA GLU A 42 -2.16 7.00 -14.94
C GLU A 42 -2.85 7.01 -13.56
N GLN A 43 -3.28 5.85 -13.07
CA GLN A 43 -3.93 5.74 -11.76
C GLN A 43 -2.97 6.15 -10.63
N PHE A 44 -1.72 5.72 -10.72
CA PHE A 44 -0.66 6.13 -9.79
C PHE A 44 -0.55 7.66 -9.74
N ASN A 45 -0.43 8.32 -10.89
CA ASN A 45 -0.33 9.78 -10.95
C ASN A 45 -1.62 10.47 -10.46
N GLN A 46 -2.80 9.92 -10.75
CA GLN A 46 -4.07 10.47 -10.25
C GLN A 46 -4.14 10.44 -8.71
N VAL A 47 -3.64 9.36 -8.09
CA VAL A 47 -3.64 9.18 -6.63
C VAL A 47 -2.54 10.01 -5.95
N PHE A 48 -1.32 9.98 -6.49
CA PHE A 48 -0.13 10.44 -5.75
C PHE A 48 0.39 11.82 -6.15
N SER A 49 0.11 12.33 -7.35
CA SER A 49 0.75 13.57 -7.88
C SER A 49 0.60 14.82 -7.01
N LYS A 50 -0.46 14.87 -6.17
CA LYS A 50 -0.77 15.98 -5.26
C LYS A 50 -0.27 15.76 -3.83
N LEU A 51 0.37 14.64 -3.54
CA LEU A 51 0.91 14.34 -2.22
C LEU A 51 2.34 14.90 -2.11
N SER A 52 2.67 15.44 -0.94
CA SER A 52 4.01 15.94 -0.66
C SER A 52 5.07 14.86 -0.82
N GLU A 53 4.75 13.62 -0.42
CA GLU A 53 5.68 12.50 -0.51
C GLU A 53 6.06 12.20 -1.95
N PHE A 54 5.13 12.35 -2.90
CA PHE A 54 5.44 12.16 -4.32
C PHE A 54 6.26 13.34 -4.86
N GLN A 55 5.90 14.57 -4.50
CA GLN A 55 6.58 15.77 -4.99
C GLN A 55 8.03 15.87 -4.51
N ASN A 56 8.31 15.38 -3.30
CA ASN A 56 9.63 15.38 -2.69
C ASN A 56 10.40 14.09 -2.93
N ASN A 57 9.78 13.08 -3.55
CA ASN A 57 10.31 11.73 -3.64
C ASN A 57 10.66 11.15 -2.25
N ASP A 58 9.78 11.38 -1.28
CA ASP A 58 9.94 10.88 0.09
C ASP A 58 9.70 9.36 0.14
N THR A 59 10.37 8.71 1.08
CA THR A 59 10.21 7.28 1.34
C THR A 59 8.84 6.98 1.96
N VAL A 60 8.16 5.99 1.39
CA VAL A 60 6.95 5.36 1.91
C VAL A 60 7.23 3.92 2.33
N PHE A 61 6.36 3.38 3.18
CA PHE A 61 6.51 2.07 3.79
C PHE A 61 5.42 1.14 3.29
N VAL A 62 5.79 -0.11 2.98
CA VAL A 62 4.87 -1.12 2.47
C VAL A 62 4.87 -2.36 3.35
N PHE A 63 3.68 -2.85 3.69
CA PHE A 63 3.48 -3.95 4.62
C PHE A 63 2.38 -4.93 4.17
N GLU A 64 2.50 -6.16 4.64
CA GLU A 64 1.40 -7.10 4.81
C GLU A 64 1.04 -7.23 6.29
N SER A 65 -0.19 -7.64 6.60
CA SER A 65 -0.58 -7.95 7.99
C SER A 65 -0.04 -9.29 8.48
N PHE A 66 0.20 -10.23 7.56
CA PHE A 66 0.62 -11.60 7.84
C PHE A 66 2.10 -11.84 7.51
N GLU A 67 2.64 -12.93 8.06
CA GLU A 67 3.94 -13.45 7.66
C GLU A 67 3.77 -14.44 6.52
N ARG A 68 4.68 -14.39 5.53
CA ARG A 68 4.69 -15.34 4.43
C ARG A 68 5.92 -16.22 4.48
N ILE A 69 5.81 -17.41 3.90
CA ILE A 69 6.95 -18.27 3.60
C ILE A 69 7.40 -17.95 2.17
N TYR A 70 8.58 -17.35 2.03
CA TYR A 70 9.16 -17.05 0.73
C TYR A 70 9.70 -18.34 0.12
N LYS A 71 9.09 -18.83 -0.97
CA LYS A 71 9.44 -20.12 -1.60
C LYS A 71 10.93 -20.25 -1.91
N ASP A 72 11.54 -19.19 -2.44
CA ASP A 72 12.93 -19.21 -2.88
C ASP A 72 13.94 -19.31 -1.72
N SER A 73 13.58 -18.79 -0.53
CA SER A 73 14.49 -18.73 0.62
C SER A 73 14.07 -19.62 1.80
N GLY A 74 12.83 -20.10 1.80
CA GLY A 74 12.20 -20.77 2.94
C GLY A 74 11.95 -19.85 4.15
N LEU A 75 12.30 -18.57 4.07
CA LEU A 75 12.18 -17.65 5.21
C LEU A 75 10.72 -17.31 5.47
N THR A 76 10.35 -17.36 6.75
CA THR A 76 9.06 -16.83 7.22
C THR A 76 9.29 -15.42 7.72
N LYS A 77 8.76 -14.43 7.00
CA LYS A 77 8.79 -13.03 7.44
C LYS A 77 7.60 -12.27 6.87
N ARG A 78 7.17 -11.22 7.58
CA ARG A 78 6.22 -10.23 7.07
C ARG A 78 6.88 -9.38 5.99
N LEU A 79 6.12 -9.00 4.96
CA LEU A 79 6.56 -7.98 4.01
C LEU A 79 6.80 -6.66 4.77
N THR A 80 8.00 -6.10 4.63
CA THR A 80 8.34 -4.78 5.18
C THR A 80 9.34 -4.14 4.24
N GLU A 81 8.82 -3.38 3.29
CA GLU A 81 9.59 -2.73 2.24
C GLU A 81 9.52 -1.21 2.38
N GLN A 82 10.52 -0.54 1.83
CA GLN A 82 10.60 0.91 1.74
C GLN A 82 10.94 1.30 0.32
N LEU A 83 10.25 2.30 -0.20
CA LEU A 83 10.53 2.83 -1.53
C LEU A 83 10.28 4.33 -1.56
N ASP A 84 11.08 5.07 -2.32
CA ASP A 84 10.80 6.47 -2.59
C ASP A 84 9.59 6.56 -3.52
N LEU A 85 8.63 7.41 -3.19
CA LEU A 85 7.34 7.47 -3.87
C LEU A 85 7.48 8.13 -5.25
N ASN A 86 7.83 7.30 -6.24
CA ASN A 86 7.78 7.64 -7.66
C ASN A 86 7.32 6.41 -8.47
N TRP A 87 6.93 6.65 -9.72
CA TRP A 87 6.40 5.60 -10.60
C TRP A 87 7.41 4.47 -10.83
N VAL A 88 8.69 4.78 -11.06
CA VAL A 88 9.70 3.77 -11.38
C VAL A 88 9.85 2.77 -10.24
N ASN A 89 9.98 3.26 -9.01
CA ASN A 89 10.13 2.43 -7.82
C ASN A 89 8.85 1.65 -7.50
N PHE A 90 7.69 2.29 -7.59
CA PHE A 90 6.41 1.62 -7.35
C PHE A 90 6.15 0.53 -8.40
N ASN A 91 6.45 0.80 -9.68
CA ASN A 91 6.27 -0.15 -10.75
C ASN A 91 7.19 -1.37 -10.60
N ALA A 92 8.44 -1.15 -10.21
CA ALA A 92 9.37 -2.22 -9.88
C ALA A 92 8.87 -3.07 -8.70
N PHE A 93 8.35 -2.44 -7.65
CA PHE A 93 7.76 -3.12 -6.49
C PHE A 93 6.58 -4.01 -6.89
N GLN A 94 5.59 -3.48 -7.63
CA GLN A 94 4.42 -4.26 -8.01
C GLN A 94 4.71 -5.38 -9.01
N SER A 95 5.80 -5.25 -9.79
CA SER A 95 6.20 -6.25 -10.78
C SER A 95 7.08 -7.37 -10.22
N SER A 96 7.71 -7.18 -9.06
CA SER A 96 8.76 -8.08 -8.54
C SER A 96 8.30 -9.06 -7.49
N THR A 97 7.03 -9.01 -7.08
CA THR A 97 6.60 -9.66 -5.84
C THR A 97 5.38 -10.55 -6.04
N GLU A 98 5.38 -11.74 -5.41
CA GLU A 98 4.18 -12.56 -5.22
C GLU A 98 3.33 -11.98 -4.07
N ILE A 99 3.04 -10.67 -4.07
CA ILE A 99 2.22 -10.05 -3.01
C ILE A 99 0.75 -10.38 -3.24
N LEU A 100 0.06 -10.79 -2.17
CA LEU A 100 -1.39 -11.07 -2.22
C LEU A 100 -2.19 -9.80 -2.01
N TYR A 101 -1.75 -8.97 -1.06
CA TYR A 101 -2.23 -7.63 -0.82
C TYR A 101 -1.19 -6.84 -0.05
N PHE A 102 -1.29 -5.52 -0.04
CA PHE A 102 -0.41 -4.69 0.75
C PHE A 102 -1.09 -3.42 1.26
N TYR A 103 -0.50 -2.88 2.32
CA TYR A 103 -0.71 -1.52 2.79
C TYR A 103 0.51 -0.69 2.46
N MET A 104 0.33 0.49 1.89
CA MET A 104 1.39 1.48 1.67
C MET A 104 1.01 2.78 2.38
N VAL A 105 1.94 3.32 3.16
CA VAL A 105 1.72 4.51 3.99
C VAL A 105 2.95 5.42 4.03
N PRO A 106 2.78 6.72 4.26
CA PRO A 106 3.86 7.64 4.56
C PRO A 106 4.20 7.59 6.05
N LYS A 107 5.36 8.14 6.43
CA LYS A 107 5.75 8.23 7.85
C LYS A 107 4.73 9.00 8.72
N SER A 108 4.02 9.94 8.12
CA SER A 108 3.02 10.80 8.77
C SER A 108 1.69 10.10 9.05
N LEU A 109 1.44 8.93 8.44
CA LEU A 109 0.17 8.20 8.52
C LEU A 109 -1.06 9.04 8.13
N ASN A 110 -0.90 10.02 7.24
CA ASN A 110 -2.00 10.88 6.75
C ASN A 110 -2.71 10.32 5.49
N TRP A 111 -2.21 9.23 4.91
CA TRP A 111 -2.88 8.46 3.87
C TRP A 111 -2.49 6.99 3.93
N VAL A 112 -3.31 6.13 3.33
CA VAL A 112 -3.02 4.71 3.16
C VAL A 112 -3.55 4.23 1.81
N LEU A 113 -2.72 3.52 1.06
CA LEU A 113 -3.15 2.71 -0.07
C LEU A 113 -3.24 1.26 0.41
N PHE A 114 -4.39 0.64 0.22
CA PHE A 114 -4.57 -0.80 0.28
C PHE A 114 -4.81 -1.32 -1.13
N ALA A 115 -4.16 -2.41 -1.51
CA ALA A 115 -4.48 -3.08 -2.77
C ALA A 115 -4.41 -4.59 -2.58
N ASN A 116 -5.35 -5.29 -3.20
CA ASN A 116 -5.36 -6.73 -3.36
C ASN A 116 -5.68 -7.06 -4.83
N ARG A 117 -5.85 -8.35 -5.12
CA ARG A 117 -6.17 -8.86 -6.46
C ARG A 117 -7.46 -8.28 -7.07
N ASP A 118 -8.44 -7.93 -6.23
CA ASP A 118 -9.80 -7.60 -6.65
C ASP A 118 -10.01 -6.08 -6.80
N PHE A 119 -9.32 -5.27 -5.97
CA PHE A 119 -9.42 -3.81 -6.00
C PHE A 119 -8.26 -3.11 -5.27
N TRP A 120 -8.18 -1.80 -5.43
CA TRP A 120 -7.41 -0.93 -4.55
C TRP A 120 -8.30 0.15 -3.92
N GLN A 121 -7.92 0.57 -2.71
CA GLN A 121 -8.53 1.64 -1.94
C GLN A 121 -7.44 2.61 -1.48
N PHE A 122 -7.56 3.87 -1.86
CA PHE A 122 -6.73 4.95 -1.34
C PHE A 122 -7.57 5.79 -0.38
N ALA A 123 -7.13 5.88 0.87
CA ALA A 123 -7.76 6.73 1.86
C ALA A 123 -6.80 7.83 2.29
N LYS A 124 -7.30 9.05 2.40
CA LYS A 124 -6.53 10.21 2.87
C LYS A 124 -7.27 10.92 4.00
N SER A 125 -6.55 11.28 5.05
CA SER A 125 -7.09 12.13 6.12
C SER A 125 -7.31 13.55 5.58
N ASN A 126 -8.43 14.17 5.95
CA ASN A 126 -8.65 15.59 5.71
C ASN A 126 -7.63 16.46 6.45
#